data_AF-A0AA36GKD3-F1
#
_entry.id   AF-A0AA36GKD3-F1
#
_cell.length_a   1.000
_cell.length_b   1.000
_cell.length_c   1.000
_cell.angle_alpha   90.00
_cell.angle_beta   90.00
_cell.angle_gamma   90.00
#
_symmetry.space_group_name_H-M   'P 1'
#
loop_
_entity.id
_entity.type
_entity.pdbx_description
1 polymer ?
#
loop_
_entity_poly.entity_id
_entity_poly.type
_entity_poly.pdbx_seq_one_letter_code
_entity_poly.pdbx_strand_id
1 'polypeptide(L)'
;MLQLIDETMKSVMEAACSFESDRVTVIDNSGQVHTVEREGFESDETEEESESDYSDSGLVLEVGDMARAHWIQLHKLNKQALVVQNTFVYILEKYKHIRPVWQFGMKINDTTPDWKLLIYDDFYFKHHCASVQSAITMIMENMDDRESLQKLLHEMGAHHFFYEACEPHLDIFIEALMTTMKNHLVGPSKMDEDTEQSWRLLLNDVKKFMCEGISYQRNIYLKQCTTPFEIAEIRKKWEKIVEYGLAEAGVIFCDKALRSYSKLIDAHNIPLVLPIQKTSLVYDQFAEQTMKAFDTTIKSYLETTGFWELPAKVKDFVVKCMVLEICPTFARRAMTEGMFAMLSHILGDEEMNESSMRTWSKVYRALEQVGLD
;
A
#
# COMPACT_ATOMS: atom_id res chain seq x y z
N MET A 1 13.38 -23.97 -8.24
CA MET A 1 12.81 -22.65 -7.92
C MET A 1 11.29 -22.75 -7.79
N LEU A 2 10.54 -23.20 -8.83
CA LEU A 2 9.09 -23.45 -8.73
C LEU A 2 8.69 -24.50 -7.67
N GLN A 3 9.45 -25.59 -7.51
CA GLN A 3 9.18 -26.61 -6.47
C GLN A 3 9.35 -26.09 -5.04
N LEU A 4 10.29 -25.18 -4.80
CA LEU A 4 10.53 -24.62 -3.47
C LEU A 4 9.41 -23.63 -3.09
N ILE A 5 8.89 -22.89 -4.08
CA ILE A 5 7.75 -21.96 -3.94
C ILE A 5 6.46 -22.73 -3.59
N ASP A 6 6.19 -23.84 -4.28
CA ASP A 6 5.04 -24.69 -3.97
C ASP A 6 5.16 -25.35 -2.58
N GLU A 7 6.35 -25.74 -2.17
CA GLU A 7 6.60 -26.31 -0.83
C GLU A 7 6.42 -25.26 0.29
N THR A 8 6.85 -24.02 0.07
CA THR A 8 6.64 -22.92 1.03
C THR A 8 5.17 -22.54 1.12
N MET A 9 4.46 -22.40 -0.01
CA MET A 9 3.02 -22.11 -0.01
C MET A 9 2.23 -23.24 0.65
N LYS A 10 2.59 -24.50 0.38
CA LYS A 10 1.96 -25.66 0.99
C LYS A 10 2.21 -25.72 2.50
N SER A 11 3.42 -25.44 2.96
CA SER A 11 3.77 -25.40 4.39
C SER A 11 2.99 -24.30 5.13
N VAL A 12 2.86 -23.12 4.53
CA VAL A 12 2.07 -22.00 5.08
C VAL A 12 0.56 -22.34 5.10
N MET A 13 0.05 -23.00 4.06
CA MET A 13 -1.34 -23.44 3.99
C MET A 13 -1.65 -24.57 5.00
N GLU A 14 -0.74 -25.53 5.18
CA GLU A 14 -0.90 -26.63 6.16
C GLU A 14 -0.84 -26.11 7.60
N ALA A 15 0.05 -25.15 7.89
CA ALA A 15 0.09 -24.47 9.19
C ALA A 15 -1.21 -23.72 9.47
N ALA A 16 -1.75 -22.98 8.49
CA ALA A 16 -3.00 -22.24 8.62
C ALA A 16 -4.23 -23.15 8.83
N CYS A 17 -4.32 -24.26 8.08
CA CYS A 17 -5.43 -25.22 8.21
C CYS A 17 -5.39 -26.00 9.54
N SER A 18 -4.22 -26.16 10.17
CA SER A 18 -4.10 -26.83 11.47
C SER A 18 -4.58 -25.97 12.65
N PHE A 19 -4.65 -24.64 12.49
CA PHE A 19 -5.06 -23.71 13.54
C PHE A 19 -6.59 -23.56 13.69
N GLU A 20 -7.39 -23.97 12.70
CA GLU A 20 -8.85 -23.85 12.72
C GLU A 20 -9.56 -24.91 13.60
N SER A 21 -8.86 -25.96 14.05
CA SER A 21 -9.49 -27.05 14.82
C SER A 21 -9.79 -26.71 16.28
N ASP A 22 -9.16 -25.69 16.88
CA ASP A 22 -9.13 -25.58 18.35
C ASP A 22 -9.81 -24.36 18.97
N ARG A 23 -10.46 -23.48 18.20
CA ARG A 23 -11.06 -22.26 18.79
C ARG A 23 -12.39 -21.85 18.16
N VAL A 24 -13.42 -22.66 18.39
CA VAL A 24 -14.80 -22.14 18.44
C VAL A 24 -15.15 -21.93 19.91
N THR A 25 -15.06 -20.69 20.40
CA THR A 25 -15.77 -20.26 21.61
C THR A 25 -16.36 -18.88 21.38
N VAL A 26 -17.68 -18.87 21.29
CA VAL A 26 -18.55 -17.70 21.25
C VAL A 26 -18.40 -16.94 22.57
N ILE A 27 -18.08 -15.64 22.52
CA ILE A 27 -18.07 -14.77 23.70
C ILE A 27 -19.37 -13.97 23.73
N ASP A 28 -20.18 -14.27 24.74
CA ASP A 28 -21.38 -13.52 25.15
C ASP A 28 -20.95 -12.36 26.07
N ASN A 29 -21.42 -11.14 25.79
CA ASN A 29 -20.95 -9.91 26.41
C ASN A 29 -22.07 -9.32 27.27
N SER A 30 -22.15 -9.71 28.55
CA SER A 30 -22.94 -9.00 29.55
C SER A 30 -22.25 -9.04 30.92
N GLY A 31 -21.86 -7.86 31.43
CA GLY A 31 -21.23 -7.75 32.74
C GLY A 31 -20.92 -6.31 33.12
N GLN A 32 -21.79 -5.74 33.95
CA GLN A 32 -21.77 -4.37 34.45
C GLN A 32 -20.52 -4.03 35.30
N VAL A 33 -20.10 -2.78 35.19
CA VAL A 33 -19.03 -2.14 35.96
C VAL A 33 -19.56 -1.72 37.34
N HIS A 34 -18.85 -2.10 38.40
CA HIS A 34 -18.94 -1.45 39.72
C HIS A 34 -17.62 -0.73 40.04
N THR A 35 -17.76 0.58 40.25
CA THR A 35 -16.79 1.55 40.75
C THR A 35 -16.45 1.32 42.23
N VAL A 36 -15.17 1.49 42.59
CA VAL A 36 -14.77 1.92 43.95
C VAL A 36 -13.62 2.91 43.82
N GLU A 37 -13.87 4.12 44.35
CA GLU A 37 -12.95 5.23 44.49
C GLU A 37 -11.92 4.97 45.60
N ARG A 38 -10.72 5.56 45.48
CA ARG A 38 -9.97 6.01 46.65
C ARG A 38 -9.07 7.20 46.32
N GLU A 39 -9.40 8.32 46.96
CA GLU A 39 -8.63 9.53 47.23
C GLU A 39 -7.22 9.17 47.78
N GLY A 40 -6.13 9.91 47.66
CA GLY A 40 -5.84 11.30 47.30
C GLY A 40 -4.54 11.66 48.05
N PHE A 41 -3.61 12.41 47.46
CA PHE A 41 -2.65 13.26 48.18
C PHE A 41 -1.89 14.17 47.20
N GLU A 42 -2.04 15.48 47.39
CA GLU A 42 -1.27 16.54 46.74
C GLU A 42 -0.04 16.88 47.60
N SER A 43 1.08 17.23 46.95
CA SER A 43 2.00 18.25 47.45
C SER A 43 2.84 18.82 46.31
N ASP A 44 3.00 20.13 46.37
CA ASP A 44 3.46 21.07 45.34
C ASP A 44 4.99 21.27 45.32
N GLU A 45 5.45 21.75 44.15
CA GLU A 45 6.65 22.55 43.82
C GLU A 45 8.08 22.11 44.26
N THR A 46 8.99 21.92 43.29
CA THR A 46 10.07 22.88 42.95
C THR A 46 10.97 22.38 41.82
N GLU A 47 11.39 23.31 40.96
CA GLU A 47 12.35 23.13 39.85
C GLU A 47 13.77 22.87 40.39
N GLU A 48 14.38 21.73 40.01
CA GLU A 48 15.84 21.59 39.99
C GLU A 48 16.26 20.73 38.78
N GLU A 49 17.08 21.33 37.92
CA GLU A 49 17.87 20.65 36.89
C GLU A 49 18.72 19.56 37.55
N SER A 50 18.50 18.29 37.18
CA SER A 50 19.43 17.22 37.51
C SER A 50 19.69 16.35 36.28
N GLU A 51 20.93 16.43 35.80
CA GLU A 51 21.54 15.43 34.94
C GLU A 51 21.49 14.09 35.68
N SER A 52 20.48 13.26 35.37
CA SER A 52 20.44 11.90 35.89
C SER A 52 21.38 11.03 35.07
N ASP A 53 22.57 10.82 35.62
CA ASP A 53 23.47 9.71 35.30
C ASP A 53 22.65 8.43 35.04
N TYR A 54 22.65 7.99 33.79
CA TYR A 54 22.15 6.67 33.43
C TYR A 54 23.04 5.63 34.10
N SER A 55 22.55 5.15 35.25
CA SER A 55 23.01 3.95 35.92
C SER A 55 23.16 2.82 34.91
N ASP A 56 24.42 2.44 34.69
CA ASP A 56 24.93 1.24 34.02
C ASP A 56 24.27 -0.03 34.56
N SER A 57 23.10 -0.34 34.01
CA SER A 57 22.51 -1.68 33.98
C SER A 57 22.81 -2.23 32.59
N GLY A 58 23.94 -2.95 32.47
CA GLY A 58 24.49 -3.50 31.23
C GLY A 58 23.61 -4.53 30.49
N LEU A 59 22.48 -4.07 29.97
CA LEU A 59 21.70 -4.69 28.89
C LEU A 59 21.47 -3.60 27.85
N VAL A 60 22.31 -3.58 26.82
CA VAL A 60 22.01 -2.80 25.61
C VAL A 60 20.80 -3.48 24.98
N LEU A 61 19.60 -2.93 25.22
CA LEU A 61 18.38 -3.41 24.57
C LEU A 61 18.54 -3.21 23.06
N GLU A 62 18.45 -4.30 22.31
CA GLU A 62 18.54 -4.24 20.86
C GLU A 62 17.27 -3.62 20.27
N VAL A 63 17.38 -3.10 19.05
CA VAL A 63 16.27 -2.43 18.36
C VAL A 63 15.07 -3.38 18.27
N GLY A 64 13.98 -3.03 18.96
CA GLY A 64 12.72 -3.75 18.92
C GLY A 64 12.49 -4.78 20.04
N ASP A 65 13.41 -4.96 20.99
CA ASP A 65 13.25 -5.95 22.07
C ASP A 65 11.99 -5.71 22.91
N MET A 66 11.72 -4.45 23.26
CA MET A 66 10.50 -4.09 23.98
C MET A 66 9.25 -4.27 23.11
N ALA A 67 9.36 -4.00 21.80
CA ALA A 67 8.27 -4.28 20.86
C ALA A 67 7.94 -5.78 20.79
N ARG A 68 8.96 -6.65 20.75
CA ARG A 68 8.83 -8.10 20.81
C ARG A 68 8.21 -8.57 22.12
N ALA A 69 8.70 -8.09 23.26
CA ALA A 69 8.14 -8.40 24.57
C ALA A 69 6.66 -7.99 24.68
N HIS A 70 6.33 -6.79 24.19
CA HIS A 70 4.97 -6.29 24.12
C HIS A 70 4.09 -7.16 23.20
N TRP A 71 4.57 -7.55 22.02
CA TRP A 71 3.84 -8.44 21.12
C TRP A 71 3.52 -9.81 21.75
N ILE A 72 4.47 -10.39 22.48
CA ILE A 72 4.28 -11.62 23.26
C ILE A 72 3.25 -11.41 24.38
N GLN A 73 3.27 -10.26 25.05
CA GLN A 73 2.29 -9.93 26.07
C GLN A 73 0.88 -9.83 25.47
N LEU A 74 0.73 -9.18 24.31
CA LEU A 74 -0.54 -9.12 23.58
C LEU A 74 -1.03 -10.51 23.18
N HIS A 75 -0.14 -11.44 22.85
CA HIS A 75 -0.51 -12.84 22.61
C HIS A 75 -1.15 -13.47 23.86
N LYS A 76 -0.48 -13.36 25.02
CA LYS A 76 -0.96 -13.91 26.30
C LYS A 76 -2.30 -13.32 26.73
N LEU A 77 -2.56 -12.07 26.37
CA LEU A 77 -3.82 -11.37 26.64
C LEU A 77 -4.87 -11.55 25.53
N ASN A 78 -4.58 -12.35 24.49
CA ASN A 78 -5.45 -12.56 23.34
C ASN A 78 -5.86 -11.27 22.60
N LYS A 79 -4.93 -10.30 22.50
CA LYS A 79 -5.15 -8.96 21.92
C LYS A 79 -4.50 -8.73 20.56
N GLN A 80 -3.63 -9.64 20.07
CA GLN A 80 -2.95 -9.47 18.78
C GLN A 80 -3.93 -9.31 17.61
N ALA A 81 -4.90 -10.22 17.49
CA ALA A 81 -5.90 -10.17 16.43
C ALA A 81 -6.72 -8.88 16.47
N LEU A 82 -7.12 -8.45 17.67
CA LEU A 82 -7.85 -7.19 17.88
C LEU A 82 -7.05 -5.98 17.38
N VAL A 83 -5.75 -5.90 17.72
CA VAL A 83 -4.87 -4.81 17.27
C VAL A 83 -4.77 -4.79 15.74
N VAL A 84 -4.54 -5.94 15.10
CA VAL A 84 -4.38 -6.00 13.64
C VAL A 84 -5.69 -5.67 12.93
N GLN A 85 -6.82 -6.24 13.37
CA GLN A 85 -8.13 -5.94 12.77
C GLN A 85 -8.49 -4.46 12.93
N ASN A 86 -8.30 -3.88 14.11
CA ASN A 86 -8.60 -2.47 14.35
C ASN A 86 -7.68 -1.54 13.55
N THR A 87 -6.43 -1.95 13.30
CA THR A 87 -5.53 -1.23 12.39
C THR A 87 -6.15 -1.10 11.00
N PHE A 88 -6.62 -2.20 10.41
CA PHE A 88 -7.24 -2.13 9.09
C PHE A 88 -8.60 -1.44 9.09
N VAL A 89 -9.41 -1.58 10.15
CA VAL A 89 -10.66 -0.81 10.28
C VAL A 89 -10.37 0.70 10.32
N TYR A 90 -9.36 1.12 11.07
CA TYR A 90 -8.92 2.52 11.10
C TYR A 90 -8.47 3.00 9.72
N ILE A 91 -7.67 2.19 9.00
CA ILE A 91 -7.24 2.48 7.63
C ILE A 91 -8.45 2.69 6.71
N LEU A 92 -9.40 1.76 6.71
CA LEU A 92 -10.56 1.77 5.84
C LEU A 92 -11.55 2.89 6.18
N GLU A 93 -11.57 3.35 7.42
CA GLU A 93 -12.36 4.51 7.86
C GLU A 93 -11.69 5.83 7.45
N LYS A 94 -10.40 5.99 7.77
CA LYS A 94 -9.68 7.26 7.65
C LYS A 94 -9.21 7.53 6.23
N TYR A 95 -8.78 6.50 5.51
CA TYR A 95 -8.17 6.58 4.18
C TYR A 95 -9.06 5.88 3.14
N LYS A 96 -10.27 6.42 2.92
CA LYS A 96 -11.26 5.79 2.03
C LYS A 96 -10.76 5.56 0.60
N HIS A 97 -9.85 6.41 0.13
CA HIS A 97 -9.26 6.36 -1.21
C HIS A 97 -8.35 5.14 -1.43
N ILE A 98 -7.84 4.47 -0.37
CA ILE A 98 -7.06 3.23 -0.50
C ILE A 98 -7.89 1.95 -0.32
N ARG A 99 -9.19 2.05 0.00
CA ARG A 99 -10.08 0.88 0.07
C ARG A 99 -9.96 -0.04 -1.16
N PRO A 100 -9.83 0.48 -2.41
CA PRO A 100 -9.76 -0.36 -3.59
C PRO A 100 -8.51 -1.22 -3.74
N VAL A 101 -7.48 -1.01 -2.89
CA VAL A 101 -6.35 -1.95 -2.78
C VAL A 101 -6.82 -3.33 -2.33
N TRP A 102 -7.91 -3.40 -1.55
CA TRP A 102 -8.46 -4.66 -1.05
C TRP A 102 -9.85 -4.93 -1.62
N GLN A 103 -10.10 -6.17 -2.00
CA GLN A 103 -11.43 -6.61 -2.46
C GLN A 103 -12.52 -6.41 -1.40
N PHE A 104 -12.22 -6.65 -0.12
CA PHE A 104 -13.15 -6.38 0.97
C PHE A 104 -13.38 -4.88 1.18
N GLY A 105 -12.38 -4.04 0.91
CA GLY A 105 -12.49 -2.59 1.03
C GLY A 105 -13.44 -1.98 -0.01
N MET A 106 -13.44 -2.51 -1.24
CA MET A 106 -14.37 -2.08 -2.30
C MET A 106 -15.85 -2.35 -1.97
N LYS A 107 -16.14 -3.31 -1.08
CA LYS A 107 -17.52 -3.67 -0.69
C LYS A 107 -18.09 -2.76 0.40
N ILE A 108 -17.28 -1.89 1.00
CA ILE A 108 -17.71 -1.02 2.10
C ILE A 108 -18.69 0.01 1.58
N ASN A 109 -19.85 0.10 2.24
CA ASN A 109 -20.85 1.12 2.02
C ASN A 109 -21.02 1.96 3.29
N ASP A 110 -20.53 3.21 3.25
CA ASP A 110 -20.60 4.13 4.40
C ASP A 110 -22.04 4.56 4.75
N THR A 111 -23.02 4.28 3.88
CA THR A 111 -24.44 4.52 4.23
C THR A 111 -24.99 3.46 5.20
N THR A 112 -24.29 2.34 5.38
CA THR A 112 -24.60 1.30 6.37
C THR A 112 -23.94 1.67 7.71
N PRO A 113 -24.70 2.06 8.76
CA PRO A 113 -24.12 2.51 10.03
C PRO A 113 -23.18 1.48 10.68
N ASP A 114 -23.48 0.19 10.48
CA ASP A 114 -22.77 -0.93 11.08
C ASP A 114 -21.74 -1.59 10.16
N TRP A 115 -21.28 -0.92 9.09
CA TRP A 115 -20.30 -1.51 8.16
C TRP A 115 -19.02 -1.99 8.86
N LYS A 116 -18.61 -1.30 9.94
CA LYS A 116 -17.49 -1.70 10.77
C LYS A 116 -17.72 -3.04 11.45
N LEU A 117 -18.95 -3.34 11.88
CA LEU A 117 -19.27 -4.64 12.47
C LEU A 117 -19.29 -5.72 11.40
N LEU A 118 -19.90 -5.43 10.25
CA LEU A 118 -20.01 -6.37 9.13
C LEU A 118 -18.64 -6.77 8.55
N ILE A 119 -17.65 -5.88 8.56
CA ILE A 119 -16.34 -6.21 8.00
C ILE A 119 -15.60 -7.26 8.84
N TYR A 120 -15.86 -7.32 10.15
CA TYR A 120 -15.29 -8.38 10.97
C TYR A 120 -15.80 -9.74 10.57
N ASP A 121 -16.90 -9.87 9.82
CA ASP A 121 -17.42 -11.13 9.29
C ASP A 121 -16.95 -11.45 7.86
N ASP A 122 -16.32 -10.52 7.15
CA ASP A 122 -15.80 -10.77 5.80
C ASP A 122 -14.60 -11.74 5.85
N PHE A 123 -14.70 -12.81 5.06
CA PHE A 123 -13.70 -13.88 4.98
C PHE A 123 -12.31 -13.35 4.55
N TYR A 124 -12.26 -12.49 3.54
CA TYR A 124 -11.00 -11.96 3.02
C TYR A 124 -10.36 -10.98 4.00
N PHE A 125 -11.17 -10.21 4.73
CA PHE A 125 -10.68 -9.35 5.81
C PHE A 125 -10.05 -10.17 6.95
N LYS A 126 -10.75 -11.19 7.46
CA LYS A 126 -10.24 -12.10 8.50
C LYS A 126 -8.91 -12.74 8.06
N HIS A 127 -8.86 -13.27 6.85
CA HIS A 127 -7.67 -13.95 6.32
C HIS A 127 -6.48 -12.99 6.17
N HIS A 128 -6.71 -11.77 5.67
CA HIS A 128 -5.65 -10.78 5.56
C HIS A 128 -5.11 -10.37 6.93
N CYS A 129 -5.98 -10.11 7.91
CA CYS A 129 -5.57 -9.78 9.27
C CYS A 129 -4.77 -10.90 9.93
N ALA A 130 -5.19 -12.17 9.77
CA ALA A 130 -4.46 -13.31 10.26
C ALA A 130 -3.06 -13.40 9.63
N SER A 131 -2.96 -13.22 8.30
CA SER A 131 -1.69 -13.23 7.58
C SER A 131 -0.73 -12.14 8.07
N VAL A 132 -1.24 -10.93 8.35
CA VAL A 132 -0.44 -9.82 8.89
C VAL A 132 -0.01 -10.09 10.34
N GLN A 133 -0.90 -10.64 11.17
CA GLN A 133 -0.55 -11.05 12.54
C GLN A 133 0.57 -12.10 12.55
N SER A 134 0.47 -13.11 11.69
CA SER A 134 1.51 -14.14 11.53
C SER A 134 2.81 -13.54 11.02
N ALA A 135 2.75 -12.61 10.06
CA ALA A 135 3.93 -11.92 9.55
C ALA A 135 4.64 -11.09 10.63
N ILE A 136 3.91 -10.33 11.46
CA ILE A 136 4.49 -9.60 12.60
C ILE A 136 5.16 -10.59 13.56
N THR A 137 4.52 -11.72 13.87
CA THR A 137 5.09 -12.75 14.74
C THR A 137 6.39 -13.33 14.16
N MET A 138 6.40 -13.68 12.88
CA MET A 138 7.58 -14.16 12.18
C MET A 138 8.71 -13.12 12.18
N ILE A 139 8.41 -11.84 11.97
CA ILE A 139 9.40 -10.76 12.08
C ILE A 139 10.00 -10.74 13.48
N MET A 140 9.17 -10.78 14.52
CA MET A 140 9.59 -10.77 15.92
C MET A 140 10.47 -11.98 16.26
N GLU A 141 10.14 -13.17 15.77
CA GLU A 141 10.91 -14.39 16.02
C GLU A 141 12.29 -14.39 15.34
N ASN A 142 12.47 -13.62 14.27
CA ASN A 142 13.69 -13.61 13.46
C ASN A 142 14.55 -12.34 13.65
N MET A 143 14.23 -11.44 14.58
CA MET A 143 14.99 -10.17 14.71
C MET A 143 16.45 -10.38 15.10
N ASP A 144 16.79 -11.51 15.74
CA ASP A 144 18.16 -11.82 16.15
C ASP A 144 19.03 -12.22 14.94
N ASP A 145 18.41 -12.60 13.82
CA ASP A 145 19.06 -12.85 12.53
C ASP A 145 18.67 -11.77 11.52
N ARG A 146 19.31 -10.61 11.65
CA ARG A 146 19.04 -9.43 10.82
C ARG A 146 19.22 -9.70 9.32
N GLU A 147 20.17 -10.54 8.93
CA GLU A 147 20.42 -10.84 7.51
C GLU A 147 19.28 -11.68 6.91
N SER A 148 18.84 -12.71 7.61
CA SER A 148 17.69 -13.52 7.18
C SER A 148 16.40 -12.72 7.21
N LEU A 149 16.19 -11.90 8.23
CA LEU A 149 15.03 -11.00 8.32
C LEU A 149 15.00 -9.99 7.17
N GLN A 150 16.14 -9.42 6.78
CA GLN A 150 16.22 -8.53 5.62
C GLN A 150 15.79 -9.24 4.34
N LYS A 151 16.29 -10.45 4.06
CA LYS A 151 15.92 -11.23 2.87
C LYS A 151 14.43 -11.56 2.84
N LEU A 152 13.88 -11.96 3.98
CA LEU A 152 12.45 -12.22 4.14
C LEU A 152 11.60 -10.98 3.83
N LEU A 153 11.97 -9.83 4.39
CA LEU A 153 11.25 -8.57 4.19
C LEU A 153 11.39 -8.03 2.75
N HIS A 154 12.54 -8.26 2.10
CA HIS A 154 12.72 -7.98 0.67
C HIS A 154 11.73 -8.79 -0.18
N GLU A 155 11.59 -10.09 0.10
CA GLU A 155 10.65 -10.97 -0.60
C GLU A 155 9.20 -10.54 -0.36
N MET A 156 8.84 -10.22 0.89
CA MET A 156 7.53 -9.66 1.22
C MET A 156 7.27 -8.37 0.46
N GLY A 157 8.24 -7.45 0.42
CA GLY A 157 8.15 -6.21 -0.36
C GLY A 157 7.94 -6.46 -1.85
N ALA A 158 8.69 -7.39 -2.44
CA ALA A 158 8.55 -7.78 -3.84
C ALA A 158 7.14 -8.32 -4.14
N HIS A 159 6.51 -9.07 -3.24
CA HIS A 159 5.11 -9.48 -3.38
C HIS A 159 4.13 -8.31 -3.32
N HIS A 160 4.38 -7.32 -2.46
CA HIS A 160 3.53 -6.13 -2.33
C HIS A 160 3.50 -5.28 -3.61
N PHE A 161 4.58 -5.28 -4.41
CA PHE A 161 4.57 -4.68 -5.75
C PHE A 161 3.47 -5.29 -6.65
N PHE A 162 3.26 -6.62 -6.59
CA PHE A 162 2.23 -7.30 -7.37
C PHE A 162 0.82 -7.12 -6.83
N TYR A 163 0.69 -6.83 -5.53
CA TYR A 163 -0.58 -6.45 -4.89
C TYR A 163 -0.95 -4.99 -5.12
N GLU A 164 -0.21 -4.29 -5.98
CA GLU A 164 -0.44 -2.88 -6.29
C GLU A 164 -0.24 -1.95 -5.08
N ALA A 165 0.42 -2.45 -4.03
CA ALA A 165 0.87 -1.65 -2.90
C ALA A 165 2.21 -0.97 -3.25
N CYS A 166 2.49 0.12 -2.54
CA CYS A 166 3.68 0.95 -2.73
C CYS A 166 4.08 1.55 -1.39
N GLU A 167 5.24 2.20 -1.35
CA GLU A 167 5.92 2.67 -0.16
C GLU A 167 5.03 3.59 0.72
N PRO A 168 4.24 4.55 0.17
CA PRO A 168 3.32 5.33 0.99
C PRO A 168 2.20 4.53 1.68
N HIS A 169 1.81 3.37 1.13
CA HIS A 169 0.84 2.49 1.82
C HIS A 169 1.43 1.91 3.11
N LEU A 170 2.74 1.66 3.14
CA LEU A 170 3.43 1.17 4.35
C LEU A 170 3.48 2.25 5.43
N ASP A 171 3.64 3.53 5.04
CA ASP A 171 3.53 4.67 5.97
C ASP A 171 2.16 4.75 6.64
N ILE A 172 1.09 4.61 5.84
CA ILE A 172 -0.29 4.59 6.36
C ILE A 172 -0.49 3.40 7.32
N PHE A 173 0.02 2.22 6.97
CA PHE A 173 -0.09 1.05 7.83
C PHE A 173 0.61 1.25 9.18
N ILE A 174 1.82 1.81 9.18
CA ILE A 174 2.59 2.07 10.41
C ILE A 174 1.87 3.11 11.29
N GLU A 175 1.41 4.21 10.70
CA GLU A 175 0.63 5.21 11.46
C GLU A 175 -0.61 4.58 12.08
N ALA A 176 -1.39 3.84 11.29
CA ALA A 176 -2.62 3.20 11.75
C ALA A 176 -2.37 2.18 12.86
N LEU A 177 -1.30 1.38 12.76
CA LEU A 177 -0.93 0.39 13.77
C LEU A 177 -0.55 1.07 15.08
N MET A 178 0.31 2.10 15.02
CA MET A 178 0.72 2.87 16.19
C MET A 178 -0.48 3.57 16.85
N THR A 179 -1.32 4.23 16.06
CA THR A 179 -2.54 4.90 16.54
C THR A 179 -3.52 3.90 17.17
N THR A 180 -3.68 2.73 16.56
CA THR A 180 -4.55 1.67 17.08
C THR A 180 -4.05 1.16 18.43
N MET A 181 -2.76 0.84 18.54
CA MET A 181 -2.16 0.36 19.79
C MET A 181 -2.31 1.41 20.91
N LYS A 182 -2.07 2.69 20.64
CA LYS A 182 -2.25 3.77 21.62
C LYS A 182 -3.69 3.91 22.12
N ASN A 183 -4.65 3.83 21.21
CA ASN A 183 -6.05 4.14 21.52
C ASN A 183 -6.79 2.95 22.16
N HIS A 184 -6.42 1.71 21.81
CA HIS A 184 -7.19 0.53 22.20
C HIS A 184 -6.54 -0.31 23.31
N LEU A 185 -5.22 -0.15 23.54
CA LEU A 185 -4.53 -0.89 24.57
C LEU A 185 -4.52 -0.12 25.89
N VAL A 186 -5.13 -0.72 26.91
CA VAL A 186 -5.27 -0.13 28.25
C VAL A 186 -4.77 -1.09 29.33
N GLY A 187 -4.52 -0.57 30.52
CA GLY A 187 -4.11 -1.35 31.69
C GLY A 187 -2.81 -2.12 31.41
N PRO A 188 -2.74 -3.43 31.71
CA PRO A 188 -1.53 -4.22 31.55
C PRO A 188 -0.98 -4.29 30.12
N SER A 189 -1.81 -4.05 29.10
CA SER A 189 -1.36 -4.04 27.69
C SER A 189 -0.99 -2.65 27.18
N LYS A 190 -1.08 -1.61 28.01
CA LYS A 190 -0.82 -0.23 27.57
C LYS A 190 0.65 -0.11 27.15
N MET A 191 0.86 0.56 26.02
CA MET A 191 2.19 0.91 25.54
C MET A 191 2.70 2.13 26.30
N ASP A 192 3.87 2.02 26.92
CA ASP A 192 4.65 3.14 27.47
C ASP A 192 5.54 3.78 26.38
N GLU A 193 6.25 4.85 26.74
CA GLU A 193 7.06 5.63 25.80
C GLU A 193 8.22 4.81 25.21
N ASP A 194 8.89 3.99 26.03
CA ASP A 194 9.98 3.14 25.59
C ASP A 194 9.50 2.02 24.66
N THR A 195 8.38 1.38 24.99
CA THR A 195 7.74 0.38 24.13
C THR A 195 7.29 1.01 22.82
N GLU A 196 6.70 2.20 22.86
CA GLU A 196 6.32 2.95 21.65
C GLU A 196 7.53 3.21 20.75
N GLN A 197 8.61 3.73 21.33
CA GLN A 197 9.83 4.03 20.59
C GLN A 197 10.43 2.75 19.99
N SER A 198 10.43 1.65 20.74
CA SER A 198 10.87 0.33 20.26
C SER A 198 10.05 -0.14 19.05
N TRP A 199 8.72 0.00 19.08
CA TRP A 199 7.86 -0.31 17.93
C TRP A 199 8.17 0.57 16.72
N ARG A 200 8.40 1.87 16.93
CA ARG A 200 8.75 2.78 15.82
C ARG A 200 10.04 2.37 15.14
N LEU A 201 11.08 2.05 15.91
CA LEU A 201 12.36 1.62 15.36
C LEU A 201 12.22 0.32 14.57
N LEU A 202 11.53 -0.69 15.13
CA LEU A 202 11.27 -1.95 14.44
C LEU A 202 10.47 -1.73 13.14
N LEU A 203 9.37 -0.97 13.19
CA LEU A 203 8.51 -0.73 12.03
C LEU A 203 9.24 0.08 10.95
N ASN A 204 10.15 0.98 11.32
CA ASN A 204 11.01 1.69 10.37
C ASN A 204 11.99 0.75 9.66
N ASP A 205 12.57 -0.22 10.37
CA ASP A 205 13.42 -1.26 9.77
C ASP A 205 12.60 -2.16 8.82
N VAL A 206 11.42 -2.60 9.27
CA VAL A 206 10.47 -3.37 8.44
C VAL A 206 10.12 -2.62 7.17
N LYS A 207 9.72 -1.35 7.30
CA LYS A 207 9.42 -0.47 6.16
C LYS A 207 10.59 -0.38 5.22
N LYS A 208 11.79 -0.07 5.73
CA LYS A 208 12.99 0.10 4.91
C LYS A 208 13.23 -1.12 4.03
N PHE A 209 13.26 -2.31 4.62
CA PHE A 209 13.53 -3.54 3.86
C PHE A 209 12.38 -3.88 2.91
N MET A 210 11.12 -3.70 3.30
CA MET A 210 10.00 -3.90 2.36
C MET A 210 10.06 -2.91 1.18
N CYS A 211 10.39 -1.65 1.41
CA CYS A 211 10.57 -0.65 0.35
C CYS A 211 11.72 -1.03 -0.59
N GLU A 212 12.84 -1.53 -0.06
CA GLU A 212 13.95 -2.05 -0.88
C GLU A 212 13.49 -3.21 -1.78
N GLY A 213 12.67 -4.13 -1.25
CA GLY A 213 12.05 -5.21 -2.02
C GLY A 213 11.11 -4.73 -3.13
N ILE A 214 10.24 -3.76 -2.83
CA ILE A 214 9.35 -3.13 -3.82
C ILE A 214 10.18 -2.46 -4.92
N SER A 215 11.18 -1.66 -4.54
CA SER A 215 12.08 -0.96 -5.46
C SER A 215 12.88 -1.92 -6.34
N TYR A 216 13.34 -3.03 -5.78
CA TYR A 216 14.04 -4.07 -6.53
C TYR A 216 13.12 -4.69 -7.59
N GLN A 217 11.89 -5.06 -7.20
CA GLN A 217 10.91 -5.65 -8.13
C GLN A 217 10.46 -4.65 -9.21
N ARG A 218 10.28 -3.37 -8.85
CA ARG A 218 10.02 -2.26 -9.79
C ARG A 218 11.11 -2.16 -10.86
N ASN A 219 12.37 -2.22 -10.43
CA ASN A 219 13.53 -2.18 -11.32
C ASN A 219 13.61 -3.39 -12.26
N ILE A 220 13.30 -4.59 -11.78
CA ILE A 220 13.19 -5.79 -12.62
C ILE A 220 12.09 -5.59 -13.67
N TYR A 221 10.92 -5.13 -13.24
CA TYR A 221 9.78 -4.89 -14.13
C TYR A 221 10.16 -3.90 -15.25
N LEU A 222 10.77 -2.76 -14.92
CA LEU A 222 11.17 -1.75 -15.90
C LEU A 222 12.15 -2.32 -16.94
N LYS A 223 13.05 -3.22 -16.56
CA LYS A 223 13.99 -3.87 -17.48
C LYS A 223 13.33 -4.89 -18.41
N GLN A 224 12.27 -5.56 -17.96
CA GLN A 224 11.79 -6.80 -18.60
C GLN A 224 10.34 -6.73 -19.12
N CYS A 225 9.57 -5.71 -18.78
CA CYS A 225 8.13 -5.69 -19.07
C CYS A 225 7.78 -5.67 -20.56
N THR A 226 8.68 -5.20 -21.43
CA THR A 226 8.45 -5.05 -22.87
C THR A 226 9.62 -5.62 -23.66
N THR A 227 9.33 -6.27 -24.78
CA THR A 227 10.33 -6.82 -25.70
C THR A 227 10.74 -5.82 -26.80
N PRO A 228 11.91 -5.99 -27.45
CA PRO A 228 12.32 -5.14 -28.57
C PRO A 228 11.33 -5.12 -29.74
N PHE A 229 10.66 -6.25 -30.02
CA PHE A 229 9.63 -6.32 -31.05
C PHE A 229 8.38 -5.52 -30.66
N GLU A 230 7.88 -5.70 -29.43
CA GLU A 230 6.71 -4.97 -28.94
C GLU A 230 6.91 -3.45 -28.98
N ILE A 231 8.06 -2.95 -28.52
CA ILE A 231 8.32 -1.51 -28.51
C ILE A 231 8.51 -0.94 -29.91
N ALA A 232 9.05 -1.72 -30.86
CA ALA A 232 9.17 -1.28 -32.26
C ALA A 232 7.78 -1.08 -32.89
N GLU A 233 6.85 -2.00 -32.65
CA GLU A 233 5.47 -1.87 -33.10
C GLU A 233 4.75 -0.69 -32.41
N ILE A 234 4.97 -0.50 -31.10
CA ILE A 234 4.46 0.68 -30.38
C ILE A 234 4.99 1.97 -31.00
N ARG A 235 6.29 2.09 -31.28
CA ARG A 235 6.91 3.29 -31.87
C ARG A 235 6.30 3.62 -33.23
N LYS A 236 6.15 2.61 -34.09
CA LYS A 236 5.50 2.77 -35.40
C LYS A 236 4.04 3.24 -35.28
N LYS A 237 3.28 2.69 -34.33
CA LYS A 237 1.90 3.15 -34.08
C LYS A 237 1.87 4.55 -33.45
N TRP A 238 2.86 4.89 -32.63
CA TRP A 238 2.99 6.20 -32.00
C TRP A 238 3.27 7.31 -33.02
N GLU A 239 3.99 7.04 -34.10
CA GLU A 239 4.19 8.00 -35.20
C GLU A 239 2.84 8.51 -35.76
N LYS A 240 1.85 7.63 -35.92
CA LYS A 240 0.49 8.03 -36.35
C LYS A 240 -0.20 8.95 -35.34
N ILE A 241 0.08 8.78 -34.05
CA ILE A 241 -0.48 9.63 -32.98
C ILE A 241 0.21 11.00 -33.00
N VAL A 242 1.52 11.03 -33.26
CA VAL A 242 2.26 12.28 -33.46
C VAL A 242 1.76 13.02 -34.70
N GLU A 243 1.53 12.32 -35.81
CA GLU A 243 0.95 12.87 -37.04
C GLU A 243 -0.47 13.41 -36.84
N TYR A 244 -1.28 12.74 -36.02
CA TYR A 244 -2.62 13.21 -35.64
C TYR A 244 -2.57 14.50 -34.80
N GLY A 245 -1.57 14.63 -33.94
CA GLY A 245 -1.38 15.75 -33.03
C GLY A 245 -1.46 15.33 -31.57
N LEU A 246 -0.38 15.55 -30.81
CA LEU A 246 -0.31 15.16 -29.39
C LEU A 246 -1.28 15.95 -28.51
N ALA A 247 -1.56 17.22 -28.83
CA ALA A 247 -2.48 18.02 -28.04
C ALA A 247 -3.91 17.48 -28.16
N GLU A 248 -4.35 17.21 -29.39
CA GLU A 248 -5.66 16.66 -29.72
C GLU A 248 -5.83 15.24 -29.16
N ALA A 249 -4.79 14.40 -29.28
CA ALA A 249 -4.76 13.07 -28.68
C ALA A 249 -4.89 13.12 -27.14
N GLY A 250 -4.17 14.05 -26.51
CA GLY A 250 -4.23 14.27 -25.05
C GLY A 250 -5.62 14.66 -24.57
N VAL A 251 -6.36 15.48 -25.33
CA VAL A 251 -7.75 15.84 -24.99
C VAL A 251 -8.65 14.62 -24.99
N ILE A 252 -8.54 13.72 -25.96
CA ILE A 252 -9.33 12.48 -26.03
C ILE A 252 -9.01 11.57 -24.85
N PHE A 253 -7.71 11.38 -24.58
CA PHE A 253 -7.20 10.61 -23.46
C PHE A 253 -7.79 11.12 -22.13
N CYS A 254 -7.60 12.41 -21.82
CA CYS A 254 -7.96 12.99 -20.54
C CYS A 254 -9.47 13.05 -20.34
N ASP A 255 -10.25 13.32 -21.40
CA ASP A 255 -11.71 13.38 -21.31
C ASP A 255 -12.29 12.02 -20.90
N LYS A 256 -11.78 10.94 -21.51
CA LYS A 256 -12.18 9.58 -21.14
C LYS A 256 -11.68 9.21 -19.73
N ALA A 257 -10.40 9.45 -19.44
CA ALA A 257 -9.80 9.07 -18.16
C ALA A 257 -10.51 9.76 -16.98
N LEU A 258 -10.69 11.08 -17.02
CA LEU A 258 -11.33 11.82 -15.92
C LEU A 258 -12.80 11.40 -15.72
N ARG A 259 -13.54 11.15 -16.81
CA ARG A 259 -14.92 10.63 -16.71
C ARG A 259 -14.97 9.24 -16.08
N SER A 260 -14.07 8.34 -16.49
CA SER A 260 -13.99 6.99 -15.91
C SER A 260 -13.62 7.04 -14.44
N TYR A 261 -12.66 7.89 -14.06
CA TYR A 261 -12.24 8.07 -12.68
C TYR A 261 -13.38 8.63 -11.80
N SER A 262 -14.07 9.68 -12.26
CA SER A 262 -15.24 10.23 -11.56
C SER A 262 -16.30 9.16 -11.31
N LYS A 263 -16.65 8.39 -12.34
CA LYS A 263 -17.61 7.29 -12.22
C LYS A 263 -17.20 6.24 -11.18
N LEU A 264 -15.91 5.90 -11.11
CA LEU A 264 -15.40 4.93 -10.15
C LEU A 264 -15.47 5.46 -8.72
N ILE A 265 -15.11 6.72 -8.49
CA ILE A 265 -15.23 7.40 -7.20
C ILE A 265 -16.68 7.45 -6.75
N ASP A 266 -17.59 7.91 -7.62
CA ASP A 266 -19.02 8.04 -7.34
C ASP A 266 -19.65 6.68 -7.01
N ALA A 267 -19.34 5.65 -7.80
CA ALA A 267 -19.86 4.30 -7.59
C ALA A 267 -19.44 3.67 -6.25
N HIS A 268 -18.32 4.12 -5.66
CA HIS A 268 -17.79 3.61 -4.39
C HIS A 268 -17.90 4.62 -3.24
N ASN A 269 -18.63 5.73 -3.43
CA ASN A 269 -18.83 6.78 -2.43
C ASN A 269 -17.51 7.31 -1.82
N ILE A 270 -16.45 7.41 -2.62
CA ILE A 270 -15.16 7.94 -2.15
C ILE A 270 -15.23 9.48 -2.18
N PRO A 271 -15.01 10.19 -1.06
CA PRO A 271 -15.16 11.65 -1.01
C PRO A 271 -13.90 12.35 -1.54
N LEU A 272 -13.60 12.19 -2.83
CA LEU A 272 -12.50 12.87 -3.51
C LEU A 272 -13.05 13.83 -4.56
N VAL A 273 -12.57 15.08 -4.54
CA VAL A 273 -12.92 16.08 -5.55
C VAL A 273 -11.86 16.04 -6.65
N LEU A 274 -12.31 15.89 -7.89
CA LEU A 274 -11.45 16.07 -9.05
C LEU A 274 -11.15 17.56 -9.24
N PRO A 275 -9.90 18.02 -9.13
CA PRO A 275 -9.58 19.44 -9.24
C PRO A 275 -9.55 19.95 -10.69
N ILE A 276 -9.70 19.06 -11.68
CA ILE A 276 -9.49 19.37 -13.10
C ILE A 276 -10.83 19.48 -13.82
N GLN A 277 -11.21 20.70 -14.18
CA GLN A 277 -12.36 20.96 -15.06
C GLN A 277 -11.93 21.04 -16.51
N LYS A 278 -12.70 20.47 -17.43
CA LYS A 278 -12.39 20.40 -18.87
C LYS A 278 -12.11 21.75 -19.53
N THR A 279 -12.69 22.83 -19.02
CA THR A 279 -12.52 24.20 -19.56
C THR A 279 -11.39 24.97 -18.89
N SER A 280 -10.64 24.35 -17.99
CA SER A 280 -9.56 25.02 -17.27
C SER A 280 -8.23 24.92 -18.02
N LEU A 281 -7.39 25.95 -17.91
CA LEU A 281 -6.00 25.92 -18.37
C LEU A 281 -5.23 24.72 -17.79
N VAL A 282 -5.58 24.32 -16.56
CA VAL A 282 -5.01 23.16 -15.86
C VAL A 282 -5.31 21.86 -16.60
N TYR A 283 -6.47 21.73 -17.24
CA TYR A 283 -6.80 20.55 -18.05
C TYR A 283 -5.92 20.45 -19.29
N ASP A 284 -5.76 21.56 -20.02
CA ASP A 284 -4.94 21.59 -21.23
C ASP A 284 -3.47 21.28 -20.90
N GLN A 285 -2.95 21.86 -19.80
CA GLN A 285 -1.62 21.56 -19.30
C GLN A 285 -1.49 20.09 -18.90
N PHE A 286 -2.47 19.53 -18.19
CA PHE A 286 -2.46 18.12 -17.78
C PHE A 286 -2.46 17.18 -18.98
N ALA A 287 -3.28 17.47 -20.00
CA ALA A 287 -3.32 16.69 -21.24
C ALA A 287 -1.98 16.76 -21.98
N GLU A 288 -1.40 17.94 -22.13
CA GLU A 288 -0.09 18.13 -22.77
C GLU A 288 1.02 17.37 -22.03
N GLN A 289 1.09 17.50 -20.71
CA GLN A 289 2.11 16.84 -19.89
C GLN A 289 1.96 15.31 -19.91
N THR A 290 0.72 14.81 -19.89
CA THR A 290 0.44 13.37 -20.01
C THR A 290 0.98 12.82 -21.33
N MET A 291 0.73 13.51 -22.45
CA MET A 291 1.20 13.07 -23.76
C MET A 291 2.72 13.17 -23.90
N LYS A 292 3.35 14.20 -23.33
CA LYS A 292 4.82 14.31 -23.23
C LYS A 292 5.43 13.17 -22.41
N ALA A 293 4.78 12.76 -21.33
CA ALA A 293 5.23 11.65 -20.51
C ALA A 293 5.18 10.32 -21.27
N PHE A 294 4.10 10.05 -22.02
CA PHE A 294 4.03 8.88 -22.91
C PHE A 294 5.09 8.92 -24.01
N ASP A 295 5.25 10.06 -24.68
CA ASP A 295 6.25 10.22 -25.74
C ASP A 295 7.68 9.98 -25.21
N THR A 296 8.00 10.55 -24.05
CA THR A 296 9.27 10.34 -23.35
C THR A 296 9.46 8.86 -22.99
N THR A 297 8.41 8.21 -22.49
CA THR A 297 8.44 6.79 -22.12
C THR A 297 8.74 5.90 -23.33
N ILE A 298 8.02 6.07 -24.43
CA ILE A 298 8.19 5.26 -25.65
C ILE A 298 9.61 5.45 -26.25
N LYS A 299 10.13 6.67 -26.19
CA LYS A 299 11.48 7.00 -26.66
C LYS A 299 12.59 6.53 -25.72
N SER A 300 12.31 6.34 -24.44
CA SER A 300 13.35 6.01 -23.45
C SER A 300 13.77 4.54 -23.45
N TYR A 301 13.00 3.64 -24.07
CA TYR A 301 13.33 2.22 -24.10
C TYR A 301 14.66 1.94 -24.82
N LEU A 302 15.51 1.15 -24.17
CA LEU A 302 16.77 0.63 -24.73
C LEU A 302 16.70 -0.90 -24.84
N GLU A 303 17.20 -1.46 -25.94
CA GLU A 303 17.16 -2.91 -26.16
C GLU A 303 17.90 -3.73 -25.09
N THR A 304 18.95 -3.16 -24.50
CA THR A 304 19.80 -3.83 -23.51
C THR A 304 19.28 -3.71 -22.07
N THR A 305 18.52 -2.66 -21.76
CA THR A 305 18.16 -2.31 -20.36
C THR A 305 16.68 -1.98 -20.17
N GLY A 306 15.85 -2.12 -21.20
CA GLY A 306 14.43 -1.81 -21.16
C GLY A 306 14.16 -0.34 -20.81
N PHE A 307 13.28 -0.10 -19.84
CA PHE A 307 12.95 1.23 -19.31
C PHE A 307 13.77 1.62 -18.08
N TRP A 308 14.95 1.02 -17.85
CA TRP A 308 15.79 1.30 -16.68
C TRP A 308 16.08 2.80 -16.44
N GLU A 309 16.31 3.57 -17.50
CA GLU A 309 16.60 5.01 -17.39
C GLU A 309 15.35 5.90 -17.31
N LEU A 310 14.16 5.31 -17.37
CA LEU A 310 12.90 6.07 -17.37
C LEU A 310 12.76 6.97 -16.14
N PRO A 311 13.08 6.54 -14.90
CA PRO A 311 13.06 7.41 -13.71
C PRO A 311 13.78 8.76 -13.87
N ALA A 312 14.96 8.74 -14.47
CA ALA A 312 15.73 9.96 -14.68
C ALA A 312 15.10 10.88 -15.75
N LYS A 313 14.34 10.32 -16.70
CA LYS A 313 13.79 11.03 -17.86
C LYS A 313 12.41 11.61 -17.63
N VAL A 314 11.62 11.06 -16.71
CA VAL A 314 10.25 11.55 -16.45
C VAL A 314 10.06 12.22 -15.09
N LYS A 315 11.14 12.43 -14.33
CA LYS A 315 11.10 13.09 -13.02
C LYS A 315 10.32 14.40 -13.00
N ASP A 316 10.42 15.20 -14.07
CA ASP A 316 9.73 16.50 -14.18
C ASP A 316 8.22 16.37 -14.45
N PHE A 317 7.74 15.19 -14.90
CA PHE A 317 6.32 14.90 -15.09
C PHE A 317 5.69 14.26 -13.85
N VAL A 318 6.51 13.70 -12.95
CA VAL A 318 6.03 13.06 -11.73
C VAL A 318 5.61 14.15 -10.74
N VAL A 319 4.33 14.49 -10.76
CA VAL A 319 3.69 15.04 -9.57
C VAL A 319 3.64 13.89 -8.58
N LYS A 320 4.32 14.05 -7.43
CA LYS A 320 4.17 13.13 -6.29
C LYS A 320 2.69 13.06 -5.93
N CYS A 321 1.98 12.12 -6.54
CA CYS A 321 0.61 11.85 -6.20
C CYS A 321 0.67 11.23 -4.82
N MET A 322 0.45 12.05 -3.79
CA MET A 322 0.31 11.51 -2.46
C MET A 322 -0.85 10.53 -2.54
N VAL A 323 -0.62 9.29 -2.13
CA VAL A 323 -1.68 8.29 -1.98
C VAL A 323 -2.89 8.90 -1.24
N LEU A 324 -2.67 9.90 -0.40
CA LEU A 324 -3.66 10.71 0.29
C LEU A 324 -4.69 11.46 -0.59
N GLU A 325 -4.36 11.81 -1.83
CA GLU A 325 -5.14 12.73 -2.66
C GLU A 325 -5.81 12.07 -3.86
N ILE A 326 -5.42 10.83 -4.19
CA ILE A 326 -6.00 10.05 -5.29
C ILE A 326 -6.24 8.61 -4.86
N CYS A 327 -7.12 7.90 -5.57
CA CYS A 327 -7.24 6.45 -5.46
C CYS A 327 -6.34 5.80 -6.53
N PRO A 328 -5.17 5.21 -6.18
CA PRO A 328 -4.22 4.70 -7.18
C PRO A 328 -4.81 3.62 -8.09
N THR A 329 -5.58 2.68 -7.53
CA THR A 329 -6.24 1.61 -8.29
C THR A 329 -7.24 2.16 -9.31
N PHE A 330 -8.04 3.16 -8.93
CA PHE A 330 -9.00 3.77 -9.86
C PHE A 330 -8.32 4.67 -10.88
N ALA A 331 -7.26 5.38 -10.49
CA ALA A 331 -6.46 6.19 -11.40
C ALA A 331 -5.84 5.30 -12.50
N ARG A 332 -5.22 4.18 -12.13
CA ARG A 332 -4.67 3.19 -13.07
C ARG A 332 -5.72 2.75 -14.09
N ARG A 333 -6.88 2.31 -13.60
CA ARG A 333 -7.98 1.83 -14.45
C ARG A 333 -8.46 2.93 -15.39
N ALA A 334 -8.71 4.12 -14.86
CA ALA A 334 -9.21 5.26 -15.62
C ALA A 334 -8.23 5.73 -16.70
N MET A 335 -6.95 5.85 -16.37
CA MET A 335 -5.89 6.25 -17.31
C MET A 335 -5.67 5.18 -18.40
N THR A 336 -5.76 3.90 -18.04
CA THR A 336 -5.71 2.80 -19.01
C THR A 336 -6.90 2.86 -19.98
N GLU A 337 -8.12 3.08 -19.47
CA GLU A 337 -9.30 3.28 -20.31
C GLU A 337 -9.18 4.52 -21.21
N GLY A 338 -8.58 5.61 -20.71
CA GLY A 338 -8.28 6.81 -21.49
C GLY A 338 -7.30 6.54 -22.63
N MET A 339 -6.22 5.81 -22.34
CA MET A 339 -5.24 5.36 -23.33
C MET A 339 -5.92 4.57 -24.43
N PHE A 340 -6.71 3.55 -24.08
CA PHE A 340 -7.37 2.72 -25.07
C PHE A 340 -8.39 3.48 -25.90
N ALA A 341 -9.15 4.39 -25.32
CA ALA A 341 -10.08 5.23 -26.08
C ALA A 341 -9.35 6.12 -27.08
N MET A 342 -8.25 6.77 -26.68
CA MET A 342 -7.40 7.56 -27.57
C MET A 342 -6.83 6.71 -28.70
N LEU A 343 -6.23 5.57 -28.37
CA LEU A 343 -5.63 4.66 -29.36
C LEU A 343 -6.66 4.14 -30.36
N SER A 344 -7.84 3.71 -29.88
CA SER A 344 -8.89 3.19 -30.74
C SER A 344 -9.48 4.27 -31.66
N HIS A 345 -9.58 5.51 -31.16
CA HIS A 345 -10.03 6.65 -31.96
C HIS A 345 -9.07 6.98 -33.12
N ILE A 346 -7.75 6.97 -32.85
CA ILE A 346 -6.73 7.41 -33.81
C ILE A 346 -6.30 6.27 -34.74
N LEU A 347 -6.14 5.07 -34.22
CA LEU A 347 -5.64 3.90 -34.96
C LEU A 347 -6.76 3.04 -35.56
N GLY A 348 -7.98 3.15 -35.05
CA GLY A 348 -9.13 2.31 -35.38
C GLY A 348 -9.29 1.12 -34.42
N ASP A 349 -10.54 0.72 -34.15
CA ASP A 349 -10.88 -0.37 -33.23
C ASP A 349 -10.25 -1.72 -33.64
N GLU A 350 -10.11 -1.97 -34.95
CA GLU A 350 -9.54 -3.20 -35.51
C GLU A 350 -8.06 -3.38 -35.11
N GLU A 351 -7.34 -2.28 -34.89
CA GLU A 351 -5.93 -2.26 -34.47
C GLU A 351 -5.74 -2.47 -32.95
N MET A 352 -6.84 -2.47 -32.18
CA MET A 352 -6.89 -2.52 -30.73
C MET A 352 -7.45 -3.85 -30.19
N ASN A 353 -6.97 -4.96 -30.75
CA ASN A 353 -7.23 -6.29 -30.19
C ASN A 353 -6.59 -6.49 -28.81
N GLU A 354 -6.96 -7.59 -28.13
CA GLU A 354 -6.49 -7.90 -26.77
C GLU A 354 -4.96 -7.94 -26.65
N SER A 355 -4.25 -8.46 -27.65
CA SER A 355 -2.78 -8.49 -27.64
C SER A 355 -2.19 -7.08 -27.69
N SER A 356 -2.71 -6.22 -28.57
CA SER A 356 -2.32 -4.82 -28.69
C SER A 356 -2.57 -4.07 -27.37
N MET A 357 -3.75 -4.26 -26.76
CA MET A 357 -4.10 -3.66 -25.47
C MET A 357 -3.15 -4.08 -24.34
N ARG A 358 -2.77 -5.36 -24.28
CA ARG A 358 -1.78 -5.86 -23.31
C ARG A 358 -0.40 -5.22 -23.53
N THR A 359 0.04 -5.08 -24.78
CA THR A 359 1.31 -4.45 -25.12
C THR A 359 1.33 -2.97 -24.73
N TRP A 360 0.28 -2.21 -25.02
CA TRP A 360 0.16 -0.81 -24.58
C TRP A 360 0.06 -0.66 -23.07
N SER A 361 -0.60 -1.60 -22.38
CA SER A 361 -0.69 -1.59 -20.91
C SER A 361 0.69 -1.67 -20.25
N LYS A 362 1.65 -2.37 -20.86
CA LYS A 362 3.04 -2.44 -20.35
C LYS A 362 3.71 -1.08 -20.35
N VAL A 363 3.52 -0.29 -21.40
CA VAL A 363 4.06 1.09 -21.52
C VAL A 363 3.45 1.98 -20.45
N TYR A 364 2.12 1.96 -20.31
CA TYR A 364 1.46 2.74 -19.27
C TYR A 364 1.92 2.32 -17.87
N ARG A 365 2.00 1.00 -17.61
CA ARG A 365 2.47 0.48 -16.32
C ARG A 365 3.93 0.86 -16.06
N ALA A 366 4.80 0.89 -17.06
CA ALA A 366 6.17 1.39 -16.90
C ALA A 366 6.19 2.87 -16.48
N LEU A 367 5.39 3.72 -17.15
CA LEU A 367 5.25 5.12 -16.78
C LEU A 367 4.69 5.29 -15.36
N GLU A 368 3.66 4.52 -15.00
CA GLU A 368 3.07 4.53 -13.67
C GLU A 368 4.09 4.16 -12.59
N GLN A 369 4.90 3.13 -12.82
CA GLN A 369 5.88 2.67 -11.83
C GLN A 369 6.92 3.72 -11.47
N VAL A 370 7.24 4.61 -12.41
CA VAL A 370 8.16 5.71 -12.16
C VAL A 370 7.50 6.86 -11.41
N GLY A 371 6.18 7.02 -11.52
CA GLY A 371 5.44 8.03 -10.77
C GLY A 371 5.27 7.74 -9.27
N LEU A 372 5.71 6.56 -8.82
CA LEU A 372 5.58 6.10 -7.43
C LEU A 372 6.90 6.17 -6.63
N ASP A 373 8.02 6.47 -7.31
CA ASP A 373 9.33 6.79 -6.70
C ASP A 373 9.42 8.30 -6.39
#